data_AF-A0A2R9UI44-F1
#
_entry.id   AF-A0A2R9UI44-F1
#
_cell.length_a   1.000
_cell.length_b   1.000
_cell.length_c   1.000
_cell.angle_alpha   90.00
_cell.angle_beta   90.00
_cell.angle_gamma   90.00
#
_symmetry.space_group_name_H-M   'P 1'
#
loop_
_entity.id
_entity.type
_entity.pdbx_description
1 polymer ?
#
loop_
_entity_poly.entity_id
_entity_poly.type
_entity_poly.pdbx_seq_one_letter_code
_entity_poly.pdbx_strand_id
1 'polypeptide(L)'
;MKTRLFASLAVGAAVVLGTTGCNLIAPQATTIDYSASDGVNVPESGPLQVRNALIVTDDEGSAGNLVAAIVNATTEAQTLRIEVGEGGSTVRASVQVPASSTVSLGDLANDVAPLALDGFEGAPGSTVPVYFQSGDGQGALIDVPVLDGALEYLRTLAPTPTPTSILVPTTTPSATPSPTPSS
;
A
#
# COMPACT_ATOMS: atom_id res chain seq x y z
N MET A 1 24.41 35.57 57.41
CA MET A 1 25.11 35.21 56.14
C MET A 1 24.74 33.80 55.66
N LYS A 2 24.74 32.76 56.50
CA LYS A 2 24.44 31.37 56.09
C LYS A 2 23.03 31.13 55.49
N THR A 3 21.99 31.79 56.00
CA THR A 3 20.59 31.61 55.50
C THR A 3 20.40 32.06 54.06
N ARG A 4 21.11 33.10 53.62
CA ARG A 4 21.06 33.58 52.24
C ARG A 4 21.71 32.60 51.28
N LEU A 5 22.76 31.91 51.73
CA LEU A 5 23.49 30.90 50.96
C LEU A 5 22.65 29.65 50.72
N PHE A 6 21.93 29.18 51.74
CA PHE A 6 20.97 28.07 51.60
C PHE A 6 19.78 28.40 50.70
N ALA A 7 19.25 29.63 50.79
CA ALA A 7 18.17 30.07 49.92
C ALA A 7 18.59 30.12 48.44
N SER A 8 19.78 30.65 48.13
CA SER A 8 20.32 30.66 46.77
C SER A 8 20.57 29.25 46.23
N LEU A 9 21.08 28.33 47.06
CA LEU A 9 21.29 26.93 46.66
C LEU A 9 19.97 26.22 46.35
N ALA A 10 18.95 26.43 47.19
CA ALA A 10 17.63 25.82 47.01
C ALA A 10 16.95 26.32 45.72
N VAL A 11 17.00 27.63 45.45
CA VAL A 11 16.45 28.19 44.21
C VAL A 11 17.22 27.69 42.98
N GLY A 12 18.56 27.64 43.05
CA GLY A 12 19.37 27.10 41.96
C GLY A 12 19.05 25.63 41.66
N ALA A 13 18.93 24.80 42.70
CA ALA A 13 18.52 23.40 42.55
C ALA A 13 17.11 23.27 41.95
N ALA A 14 16.15 24.08 42.40
CA ALA A 14 14.80 24.09 41.86
C ALA A 14 14.75 24.49 40.38
N VAL A 15 15.56 25.46 39.95
CA VAL A 15 15.64 25.87 38.54
C VAL A 15 16.28 24.77 37.69
N VAL A 16 17.39 24.17 38.13
CA VAL A 16 18.05 23.08 37.39
C VAL A 16 17.13 21.86 37.27
N LEU A 17 16.51 21.42 38.36
CA LEU A 17 15.60 20.27 38.35
C LEU A 17 14.29 20.57 37.60
N GLY A 18 13.75 21.79 37.73
CA GLY A 18 12.52 22.20 37.05
C GLY A 18 12.67 22.30 35.54
N THR A 19 13.80 22.86 35.06
CA THR A 19 14.07 23.02 33.63
C THR A 19 14.53 21.73 32.94
N THR A 20 15.21 20.83 33.65
CA THR A 20 15.59 19.50 33.13
C THR A 20 14.43 18.49 33.16
N GLY A 21 13.41 18.73 34.00
CA GLY A 21 12.23 17.87 34.13
C GLY A 21 11.34 17.80 32.88
N CYS A 22 11.43 18.75 31.95
CA CYS A 22 10.63 18.72 30.71
C CYS A 22 10.89 17.46 29.86
N ASN A 23 12.12 16.92 29.90
CA ASN A 23 12.49 15.71 29.15
C ASN A 23 11.89 14.41 29.75
N LEU A 24 11.40 14.46 31.00
CA LEU A 24 10.75 13.31 31.65
C LEU A 24 9.27 13.15 31.28
N ILE A 25 8.63 14.23 30.79
CA ILE A 25 7.19 14.26 30.48
C ILE A 25 6.96 14.34 28.96
N ALA A 26 7.95 14.77 28.20
CA ALA A 26 7.86 14.79 26.74
C ALA A 26 7.69 13.37 26.19
N PRO A 27 6.71 13.13 25.30
CA PRO A 27 6.61 11.85 24.60
C PRO A 27 7.89 11.63 23.77
N GLN A 28 8.40 10.41 23.78
CA GLN A 28 9.56 10.04 22.99
C GLN A 28 9.17 10.06 21.51
N ALA A 29 9.69 11.01 20.73
CA ALA A 29 9.35 11.14 19.32
C ALA A 29 9.64 9.86 18.51
N THR A 30 10.59 9.03 18.96
CA THR A 30 10.93 7.74 18.34
C THR A 30 9.90 6.64 18.55
N THR A 31 8.93 6.82 19.45
CA THR A 31 7.84 5.85 19.70
C THR A 31 6.54 6.28 19.04
N ILE A 32 6.54 7.37 18.27
CA ILE A 32 5.38 7.79 17.49
C ILE A 32 5.37 6.97 16.21
N ASP A 33 4.43 6.04 16.10
CA ASP A 33 4.27 5.22 14.91
C ASP A 33 3.81 6.08 13.72
N TYR A 34 4.54 5.95 12.61
CA TYR A 34 4.18 6.54 11.33
C TYR A 34 4.67 5.63 10.20
N SER A 35 4.10 5.79 9.01
CA SER A 35 4.57 5.09 7.82
C SER A 35 5.73 5.87 7.22
N ALA A 36 6.96 5.39 7.42
CA ALA A 36 8.18 6.04 6.94
C ALA A 36 8.50 5.71 5.46
N SER A 37 7.47 5.63 4.62
CA SER A 37 7.58 5.28 3.19
C SER A 37 6.35 5.83 2.44
N ASP A 38 6.26 5.59 1.14
CA ASP A 38 5.18 6.13 0.29
C ASP A 38 3.84 5.44 0.55
N GLY A 39 3.87 4.21 1.07
CA GLY A 39 2.70 3.45 1.47
C GLY A 39 2.33 3.62 2.94
N VAL A 40 1.30 2.88 3.35
CA VAL A 40 0.75 2.91 4.71
C VAL A 40 0.95 1.58 5.43
N ASN A 41 1.28 1.65 6.71
CA ASN A 41 1.28 0.49 7.60
C ASN A 41 -0.15 0.23 8.10
N VAL A 42 -0.61 -1.01 7.98
CA VAL A 42 -1.91 -1.41 8.53
C VAL A 42 -1.75 -1.59 10.05
N PRO A 43 -2.64 -1.02 10.88
CA PRO A 43 -2.68 -1.28 12.31
C PRO A 43 -2.81 -2.76 12.63
N GLU A 44 -2.24 -3.18 13.76
CA GLU A 44 -2.29 -4.57 14.20
C GLU A 44 -3.74 -5.01 14.43
N SER A 45 -4.20 -5.96 13.62
CA SER A 45 -5.61 -6.38 13.55
C SER A 45 -5.77 -7.91 13.43
N GLY A 46 -4.66 -8.65 13.41
CA GLY A 46 -4.62 -10.11 13.37
C GLY A 46 -3.19 -10.64 13.39
N PRO A 47 -2.97 -11.93 13.06
CA PRO A 47 -1.67 -12.58 13.14
C PRO A 47 -0.63 -12.08 12.11
N LEU A 48 -1.08 -11.45 11.02
CA LEU A 48 -0.22 -10.89 9.99
C LEU A 48 -0.05 -9.39 10.16
N GLN A 49 1.17 -8.93 9.90
CA GLN A 49 1.49 -7.51 9.86
C GLN A 49 1.65 -7.08 8.40
N VAL A 50 0.84 -6.12 7.95
CA VAL A 50 0.93 -5.56 6.60
C VAL A 50 1.65 -4.21 6.67
N ARG A 51 2.77 -4.09 5.97
CA ARG A 51 3.67 -2.95 6.00
C ARG A 51 3.81 -2.34 4.61
N ASN A 52 3.91 -1.02 4.57
CA ASN A 52 4.10 -0.23 3.36
C ASN A 52 3.14 -0.60 2.22
N ALA A 53 1.84 -0.68 2.51
CA ALA A 53 0.82 -0.92 1.49
C ALA A 53 0.62 0.33 0.63
N LEU A 54 0.79 0.18 -0.69
CA LEU A 54 0.50 1.21 -1.69
C LEU A 54 0.03 0.54 -2.98
N ILE A 55 -0.76 1.26 -3.76
CA ILE A 55 -1.21 0.80 -5.08
C ILE A 55 -0.47 1.60 -6.14
N VAL A 56 0.18 0.91 -7.07
CA VAL A 56 0.73 1.55 -8.28
C VAL A 56 -0.25 1.34 -9.43
N THR A 57 -0.69 2.42 -10.05
CA THR A 57 -1.63 2.41 -11.17
C THR A 57 -0.96 2.79 -12.48
N ASP A 58 -1.64 2.52 -13.59
CA ASP A 58 -1.36 3.15 -14.88
C ASP A 58 -1.74 4.65 -14.86
N ASP A 59 -1.32 5.38 -15.91
CA ASP A 59 -1.55 6.83 -16.02
C ASP A 59 -3.06 7.17 -16.07
N GLU A 60 -3.89 6.24 -16.55
CA GLU A 60 -5.35 6.39 -16.66
C GLU A 60 -6.11 6.09 -15.36
N GLY A 61 -5.51 5.42 -14.38
CA GLY A 61 -6.17 4.99 -13.15
C GLY A 61 -7.03 3.73 -13.29
N SER A 62 -6.81 2.92 -14.33
CA SER A 62 -7.72 1.85 -14.78
C SER A 62 -7.27 0.42 -14.44
N ALA A 63 -6.06 0.29 -13.95
CA ALA A 63 -5.49 -0.96 -13.44
C ALA A 63 -4.60 -0.65 -12.25
N GLY A 64 -4.48 -1.58 -11.31
CA GLY A 64 -3.70 -1.38 -10.09
C GLY A 64 -2.85 -2.58 -9.74
N ASN A 65 -1.68 -2.32 -9.17
CA ASN A 65 -0.78 -3.30 -8.60
C ASN A 65 -0.57 -2.96 -7.12
N LEU A 66 -1.01 -3.84 -6.23
CA LEU A 66 -0.76 -3.69 -4.80
C LEU A 66 0.67 -4.14 -4.47
N VAL A 67 1.40 -3.24 -3.83
CA VAL A 67 2.75 -3.43 -3.30
C VAL A 67 2.65 -3.34 -1.78
N ALA A 68 3.16 -4.37 -1.08
CA ALA A 68 3.14 -4.44 0.37
C ALA A 68 4.07 -5.54 0.87
N ALA A 69 4.63 -5.39 2.06
CA ALA A 69 5.30 -6.46 2.79
C ALA A 69 4.34 -7.05 3.83
N ILE A 70 4.11 -8.36 3.77
CA ILE A 70 3.26 -9.09 4.71
C ILE A 70 4.12 -10.02 5.55
N VAL A 71 4.22 -9.73 6.85
CA VAL A 71 5.03 -10.50 7.80
C VAL A 71 4.14 -11.44 8.59
N ASN A 72 4.50 -12.72 8.59
CA ASN A 72 3.91 -13.74 9.44
C ASN A 72 4.92 -14.22 10.48
N ALA A 73 4.86 -13.65 11.68
CA ALA A 73 5.71 -14.06 12.81
C ALA A 73 5.18 -15.31 13.54
N THR A 74 4.03 -15.85 13.11
CA THR A 74 3.42 -17.02 13.77
C THR A 74 4.06 -18.33 13.30
N THR A 75 3.72 -19.42 14.00
CA THR A 75 4.17 -20.78 13.67
C THR A 75 3.27 -21.49 12.66
N GLU A 76 2.20 -20.84 12.20
CA GLU A 76 1.23 -21.40 11.26
C GLU A 76 1.11 -20.54 10.00
N ALA A 77 0.78 -21.16 8.87
CA ALA A 77 0.49 -20.40 7.66
C ALA A 77 -0.81 -19.62 7.83
N GLN A 78 -0.83 -18.37 7.35
CA GLN A 78 -1.99 -17.48 7.45
C GLN A 78 -2.41 -17.00 6.07
N THR A 79 -3.66 -16.58 5.94
CA THR A 79 -4.17 -15.98 4.71
C THR A 79 -4.56 -14.54 4.98
N LEU A 80 -4.06 -13.61 4.17
CA LEU A 80 -4.51 -12.23 4.13
C LEU A 80 -5.59 -12.11 3.07
N ARG A 81 -6.79 -11.67 3.46
CA ARG A 81 -7.87 -11.28 2.54
C ARG A 81 -7.85 -9.76 2.36
N ILE A 82 -7.97 -9.31 1.13
CA ILE A 82 -7.86 -7.91 0.74
C ILE A 82 -9.10 -7.56 -0.07
N GLU A 83 -9.80 -6.50 0.32
CA GLU A 83 -10.89 -5.93 -0.46
C GLU A 83 -10.57 -4.46 -0.75
N VAL A 84 -10.45 -4.09 -2.03
CA VAL A 84 -10.07 -2.76 -2.48
C VAL A 84 -11.29 -2.03 -3.02
N GLY A 85 -11.55 -0.83 -2.53
CA GLY A 85 -12.68 0.00 -2.91
C GLY A 85 -14.00 -0.38 -2.23
N GLU A 86 -15.05 0.39 -2.52
CA GLU A 86 -16.37 0.23 -1.89
C GLU A 86 -17.46 -0.12 -2.92
N GLY A 87 -18.49 -0.83 -2.47
CA GLY A 87 -19.71 -1.06 -3.25
C GLY A 87 -19.58 -2.16 -4.32
N GLY A 88 -20.17 -1.92 -5.49
CA GLY A 88 -20.28 -2.90 -6.58
C GLY A 88 -18.99 -3.15 -7.37
N SER A 89 -18.00 -2.28 -7.20
CA SER A 89 -16.69 -2.33 -7.90
C SER A 89 -15.56 -2.82 -6.99
N THR A 90 -15.88 -3.40 -5.82
CA THR A 90 -14.87 -3.91 -4.90
C THR A 90 -14.07 -5.05 -5.51
N VAL A 91 -12.76 -4.86 -5.62
CA VAL A 91 -11.81 -5.89 -6.06
C VAL A 91 -11.41 -6.74 -4.85
N ARG A 92 -11.45 -8.06 -5.00
CA ARG A 92 -11.09 -9.00 -3.91
C ARG A 92 -9.87 -9.80 -4.30
N ALA A 93 -8.94 -9.92 -3.35
CA ALA A 93 -7.76 -10.74 -3.51
C ALA A 93 -7.38 -11.44 -2.20
N SER A 94 -6.55 -12.48 -2.30
CA SER A 94 -6.04 -13.18 -1.14
C SER A 94 -4.57 -13.55 -1.34
N VAL A 95 -3.78 -13.42 -0.27
CA VAL A 95 -2.36 -13.78 -0.25
C VAL A 95 -2.13 -14.79 0.86
N GLN A 96 -1.53 -15.94 0.51
CA GLN A 96 -1.12 -16.93 1.49
C GLN A 96 0.31 -16.63 1.96
N VAL A 97 0.51 -16.61 3.28
CA VAL A 97 1.78 -16.25 3.91
C VAL A 97 2.23 -17.41 4.79
N PRO A 98 3.31 -18.13 4.42
CA PRO A 98 3.82 -19.24 5.22
C PRO A 98 4.18 -18.83 6.65
N ALA A 99 4.23 -19.81 7.56
CA ALA A 99 4.70 -19.60 8.93
C ALA A 99 6.11 -19.01 8.96
N SER A 100 6.38 -18.12 9.92
CA SER A 100 7.72 -17.55 10.18
C SER A 100 8.39 -16.98 8.93
N SER A 101 7.62 -16.31 8.08
CA SER A 101 8.08 -15.80 6.79
C SER A 101 7.52 -14.41 6.48
N THR A 102 8.11 -13.78 5.46
CA THR A 102 7.63 -12.51 4.90
C THR A 102 7.38 -12.69 3.42
N VAL A 103 6.21 -12.26 2.95
CA VAL A 103 5.91 -12.14 1.51
C VAL A 103 5.99 -10.66 1.16
N SER A 104 6.90 -10.30 0.25
CA SER A 104 7.08 -8.92 -0.23
C SER A 104 6.52 -8.80 -1.64
N LEU A 105 5.29 -8.33 -1.77
CA LEU A 105 4.64 -8.10 -3.06
C LEU A 105 5.38 -6.98 -3.80
N GLY A 106 5.73 -7.21 -5.06
CA GLY A 106 6.47 -6.23 -5.87
C GLY A 106 7.98 -6.24 -5.61
N ASP A 107 8.52 -7.25 -4.91
CA ASP A 107 9.96 -7.47 -4.82
C ASP A 107 10.51 -8.09 -6.11
N LEU A 108 10.67 -7.24 -7.13
CA LEU A 108 11.14 -7.64 -8.45
C LEU A 108 12.60 -8.11 -8.44
N ALA A 109 13.40 -7.75 -7.43
CA ALA A 109 14.76 -8.23 -7.30
C ALA A 109 14.82 -9.72 -6.93
N ASN A 110 13.75 -10.25 -6.35
CA ASN A 110 13.58 -11.66 -6.00
C ASN A 110 12.47 -12.33 -6.84
N ASP A 111 12.17 -11.79 -8.03
CA ASP A 111 11.16 -12.30 -8.96
C ASP A 111 9.74 -12.40 -8.36
N VAL A 112 9.41 -11.57 -7.37
CA VAL A 112 8.07 -11.51 -6.77
C VAL A 112 7.26 -10.38 -7.42
N ALA A 113 6.26 -10.77 -8.21
CA ALA A 113 5.34 -9.82 -8.83
C ALA A 113 4.52 -9.06 -7.76
N PRO A 114 4.08 -7.82 -8.04
CA PRO A 114 3.04 -7.18 -7.24
C PRO A 114 1.72 -7.94 -7.39
N LEU A 115 0.79 -7.71 -6.46
CA LEU A 115 -0.54 -8.30 -6.54
C LEU A 115 -1.40 -7.46 -7.49
N ALA A 116 -1.67 -8.00 -8.69
CA ALA A 116 -2.56 -7.37 -9.65
C ALA A 116 -3.99 -7.25 -9.09
N LEU A 117 -4.59 -6.07 -9.25
CA LEU A 117 -5.94 -5.74 -8.87
C LEU A 117 -6.79 -5.60 -10.14
N ASP A 118 -7.35 -6.72 -10.59
CA ASP A 118 -8.17 -6.76 -11.80
C ASP A 118 -9.46 -5.94 -11.61
N GLY A 119 -9.72 -5.01 -12.53
CA GLY A 119 -10.89 -4.12 -12.46
C GLY A 119 -10.77 -3.01 -11.40
N PHE A 120 -9.55 -2.73 -10.95
CA PHE A 120 -9.27 -1.59 -10.08
C PHE A 120 -9.51 -0.25 -10.80
N GLU A 121 -10.14 0.69 -10.09
CA GLU A 121 -10.25 2.07 -10.53
C GLU A 121 -9.76 2.99 -9.41
N GLY A 122 -8.78 3.85 -9.71
CA GLY A 122 -8.23 4.79 -8.74
C GLY A 122 -7.26 5.75 -9.40
N ALA A 123 -7.51 7.05 -9.26
CA ALA A 123 -6.67 8.08 -9.86
C ALA A 123 -5.30 8.17 -9.16
N PRO A 124 -4.19 8.36 -9.89
CA PRO A 124 -2.90 8.70 -9.30
C PRO A 124 -2.99 9.89 -8.34
N GLY A 125 -2.32 9.80 -7.19
CA GLY A 125 -2.32 10.81 -6.13
C GLY A 125 -3.56 10.78 -5.23
N SER A 126 -4.53 9.89 -5.48
CA SER A 126 -5.68 9.67 -4.60
C SER A 126 -5.37 8.65 -3.49
N THR A 127 -6.35 8.41 -2.63
CA THR A 127 -6.36 7.29 -1.69
C THR A 127 -7.61 6.47 -1.93
N VAL A 128 -7.49 5.16 -1.76
CA VAL A 128 -8.60 4.20 -1.90
C VAL A 128 -8.75 3.41 -0.61
N PRO A 129 -9.97 3.25 -0.08
CA PRO A 129 -10.21 2.42 1.10
C PRO A 129 -9.91 0.96 0.77
N VAL A 130 -9.07 0.32 1.58
CA VAL A 130 -8.73 -1.10 1.47
C VAL A 130 -8.96 -1.79 2.80
N TYR A 131 -9.74 -2.86 2.75
CA TYR A 131 -9.99 -3.73 3.89
C TYR A 131 -9.00 -4.88 3.91
N PHE A 132 -8.19 -4.94 4.97
CA PHE A 132 -7.22 -6.00 5.20
C PHE A 132 -7.70 -6.90 6.33
N GLN A 133 -7.99 -8.16 6.03
CA GLN A 133 -8.34 -9.15 7.04
C GLN A 133 -7.28 -10.24 7.12
N SER A 134 -6.62 -10.31 8.28
CA SER A 134 -5.60 -11.31 8.57
C SER A 134 -6.20 -12.54 9.24
N GLY A 135 -6.14 -13.71 8.58
CA GLY A 135 -6.73 -14.95 9.09
C GLY A 135 -8.20 -14.77 9.46
N ASP A 136 -8.56 -15.20 10.67
CA ASP A 136 -9.87 -14.98 11.28
C ASP A 136 -9.91 -13.75 12.21
N GLY A 137 -8.88 -12.92 12.17
CA GLY A 137 -8.83 -11.65 12.89
C GLY A 137 -9.86 -10.64 12.37
N GLN A 138 -10.02 -9.57 13.15
CA GLN A 138 -10.81 -8.41 12.72
C GLN A 138 -10.11 -7.75 11.54
N GLY A 139 -10.81 -7.43 10.46
CA GLY A 139 -10.17 -6.67 9.39
C GLY A 139 -10.06 -5.18 9.72
N ALA A 140 -9.03 -4.54 9.17
CA ALA A 140 -8.78 -3.12 9.28
C ALA A 140 -9.06 -2.43 7.94
N LEU A 141 -9.87 -1.38 7.96
CA LEU A 141 -10.13 -0.52 6.81
C LEU A 141 -9.13 0.65 6.85
N ILE A 142 -8.32 0.79 5.80
CA ILE A 142 -7.25 1.81 5.71
C ILE A 142 -7.30 2.48 4.34
N ASP A 143 -7.12 3.80 4.33
CA ASP A 143 -6.94 4.57 3.09
C ASP A 143 -5.52 4.34 2.54
N VAL A 144 -5.43 3.59 1.45
CA VAL A 144 -4.16 3.22 0.80
C VAL A 144 -3.88 4.23 -0.33
N PRO A 145 -2.66 4.82 -0.39
CA PRO A 145 -2.30 5.75 -1.44
C PRO A 145 -2.18 5.04 -2.79
N VAL A 146 -2.65 5.74 -3.82
CA VAL A 146 -2.55 5.33 -5.22
C VAL A 146 -1.49 6.22 -5.90
N LEU A 147 -0.44 5.61 -6.42
CA LEU A 147 0.69 6.27 -7.07
C LEU A 147 0.81 5.80 -8.52
N ASP A 148 1.52 6.55 -9.35
CA ASP A 148 1.78 6.18 -10.74
C ASP A 148 3.25 5.74 -10.95
N GLY A 149 3.58 5.41 -12.20
CA GLY A 149 4.93 5.16 -12.65
C GLY A 149 5.77 6.42 -12.91
N ALA A 150 5.36 7.62 -12.48
CA ALA A 150 6.16 8.82 -12.76
C ALA A 150 7.53 8.75 -12.06
N LEU A 151 7.58 8.15 -10.86
CA LEU A 151 8.79 7.90 -10.09
C LEU A 151 9.56 6.69 -10.64
N GLU A 152 10.87 6.84 -10.83
CA GLU A 152 11.71 5.84 -11.51
C GLU A 152 11.63 4.44 -10.87
N TYR A 153 11.58 4.36 -9.53
CA TYR A 153 11.50 3.09 -8.80
C TYR A 153 10.10 2.46 -8.80
N LEU A 154 9.05 3.19 -9.18
CA LEU A 154 7.68 2.67 -9.29
C LEU A 154 7.32 2.26 -10.72
N ARG A 155 8.07 2.70 -11.73
CA ARG A 155 7.80 2.40 -13.16
C ARG A 155 7.60 0.92 -13.45
N THR A 156 8.43 0.07 -12.87
CA THR A 156 8.40 -1.38 -13.09
C THR A 156 7.30 -2.06 -12.29
N LEU A 157 6.68 -1.35 -11.34
CA LEU A 157 5.57 -1.82 -10.51
C LEU A 157 4.21 -1.40 -11.08
N ALA A 158 4.18 -0.42 -11.99
CA ALA A 158 2.95 -0.02 -12.66
C ALA A 158 2.40 -1.18 -13.53
N PRO A 159 1.07 -1.31 -13.64
CA PRO A 159 0.46 -2.27 -14.55
C PRO A 159 0.96 -2.03 -15.97
N THR A 160 1.38 -3.10 -16.64
CA THR A 160 1.58 -3.03 -18.09
C THR A 160 0.21 -3.12 -18.75
N PRO A 161 -0.18 -2.18 -19.61
CA PRO A 161 -1.46 -2.30 -20.32
C PRO A 161 -1.46 -3.64 -21.06
N THR A 162 -2.46 -4.48 -20.78
CA THR A 162 -2.73 -5.62 -21.66
C THR A 162 -2.95 -5.03 -23.05
N PRO A 163 -2.19 -5.43 -24.09
CA PRO A 163 -2.38 -4.84 -25.41
C PRO A 163 -3.84 -5.08 -25.80
N THR A 164 -4.62 -3.99 -25.85
CA THR A 164 -5.94 -3.99 -26.45
C THR A 164 -5.75 -4.57 -27.84
N SER A 165 -6.22 -5.80 -28.05
CA SER A 165 -6.21 -6.42 -29.36
C SER A 165 -7.04 -5.51 -30.26
N ILE A 166 -6.38 -4.66 -31.03
CA ILE A 166 -7.00 -3.87 -32.08
C ILE A 166 -7.62 -4.90 -33.00
N LEU A 167 -8.93 -5.08 -32.91
CA LEU A 167 -9.68 -5.79 -33.93
C LEU A 167 -9.46 -4.99 -35.21
N VAL A 168 -8.50 -5.43 -36.02
CA VAL A 168 -8.34 -4.95 -37.38
C VAL A 168 -9.72 -5.09 -38.02
N PRO A 169 -10.35 -4.00 -38.50
CA PRO A 169 -11.63 -4.13 -39.16
C PRO A 169 -11.39 -5.07 -40.34
N THR A 170 -12.05 -6.23 -40.30
CA THR A 170 -12.05 -7.17 -41.41
C THR A 170 -12.65 -6.41 -42.59
N THR A 171 -11.81 -6.04 -43.54
CA THR A 171 -12.28 -5.44 -44.79
C THR A 171 -13.10 -6.51 -45.50
N THR A 172 -14.43 -6.35 -45.46
CA THR A 172 -15.35 -7.13 -46.29
C THR A 172 -14.88 -7.03 -47.74
N PRO A 173 -14.49 -8.12 -48.41
CA PRO A 173 -14.14 -8.05 -49.82
C PRO A 173 -15.39 -7.64 -50.61
N SER A 174 -15.27 -6.53 -51.32
CA SER A 174 -16.28 -6.01 -52.24
C SER A 174 -16.58 -7.08 -53.29
N ALA A 175 -17.87 -7.40 -53.48
CA ALA A 175 -18.33 -8.39 -54.43
C ALA A 175 -17.90 -8.02 -55.86
N THR A 176 -17.22 -8.95 -56.52
CA THR A 176 -16.92 -8.89 -57.96
C THR A 176 -18.22 -8.94 -58.76
N PRO A 177 -18.51 -7.99 -59.67
CA PRO A 177 -19.68 -8.08 -60.53
C PRO A 177 -19.53 -9.24 -61.53
N SER A 178 -20.58 -10.04 -61.63
CA SER A 178 -20.75 -11.16 -62.58
C SER A 178 -20.82 -10.64 -64.02
N PRO A 179 -20.16 -11.28 -65.01
CA PRO A 179 -20.30 -10.88 -66.41
C PRO A 179 -21.63 -11.36 -67.00
N THR A 180 -22.35 -10.43 -67.62
CA THR A 180 -23.55 -10.66 -68.44
C THR A 180 -23.24 -11.57 -69.64
N PRO A 181 -24.07 -12.58 -69.96
CA PRO A 181 -23.91 -13.34 -71.19
C PRO A 181 -24.47 -12.54 -72.38
N SER A 182 -23.68 -12.43 -73.46
CA SER A 182 -24.15 -11.99 -74.78
C SER A 182 -24.34 -13.20 -75.68
N SER A 183 -25.44 -13.16 -76.44
CA SER A 183 -25.86 -14.10 -77.49
C SER A 183 -24.84 -14.30 -78.61
#